data_AF-A0A3C0ZWI8-F1
#
_entry.id   AF-A0A3C0ZWI8-F1
#
_cell.length_a   1.000
_cell.length_b   1.000
_cell.length_c   1.000
_cell.angle_alpha   90.00
_cell.angle_beta   90.00
_cell.angle_gamma   90.00
#
_symmetry.space_group_name_H-M   'P 1'
#
loop_
_entity.id
_entity.type
_entity.pdbx_description
1 polymer ?
#
loop_
_entity_poly.entity_id
_entity_poly.type
_entity_poly.pdbx_seq_one_letter_code
_entity_poly.pdbx_strand_id
1 'polypeptide(L)'
;MLIRIGKFDITECWDGVFYKKLSRYPEITAWEIQTVLDFIRYEKDNGRTCTIEADRKIINAIDRYRQTYDQGIRVSPPEKIEECTACPKYRGCMTD
;
A
#
# COMPACT_ATOMS: atom_id res chain seq x y z
N MET A 1 -3.98 4.90 -11.72
CA MET A 1 -4.64 4.55 -10.45
C MET A 1 -4.20 5.53 -9.37
N LEU A 2 -5.14 6.03 -8.56
CA LEU A 2 -4.81 6.92 -7.44
C LEU A 2 -4.69 6.09 -6.16
N ILE A 3 -3.62 6.23 -5.41
CA ILE A 3 -3.42 5.60 -4.10
C ILE A 3 -3.62 6.68 -3.06
N ARG A 4 -4.72 6.61 -2.30
CA ARG A 4 -5.00 7.56 -1.21
C ARG A 4 -4.61 6.92 0.10
N ILE A 5 -3.67 7.53 0.84
CA ILE A 5 -3.21 7.03 2.14
C ILE A 5 -3.63 8.03 3.20
N GLY A 6 -4.46 7.58 4.14
CA GLY A 6 -5.12 8.50 5.07
C GLY A 6 -5.90 7.80 6.16
N LYS A 7 -6.74 8.58 6.84
CA LYS A 7 -7.70 8.06 7.82
C LYS A 7 -8.92 7.49 7.09
N PHE A 8 -8.93 6.18 6.89
CA PHE A 8 -10.04 5.42 6.31
C PHE A 8 -10.48 4.29 7.24
N ASP A 9 -11.73 3.85 7.12
CA ASP A 9 -12.28 2.78 7.96
C ASP A 9 -11.76 1.39 7.55
N ILE A 10 -11.55 1.20 6.25
CA ILE A 10 -11.04 -0.03 5.63
C ILE A 10 -10.07 0.29 4.48
N THR A 11 -9.28 -0.72 4.08
CA THR A 11 -8.47 -0.67 2.86
C THR A 11 -9.27 -1.30 1.71
N GLU A 12 -9.50 -0.56 0.63
CA GLU A 12 -10.29 -1.03 -0.52
C GLU A 12 -9.85 -0.39 -1.84
N CYS A 13 -10.17 -1.05 -2.96
CA CYS A 13 -10.05 -0.49 -4.30
C CYS A 13 -11.46 -0.17 -4.81
N TRP A 14 -11.71 1.09 -5.13
CA TRP A 14 -13.00 1.54 -5.67
C TRP A 14 -12.79 2.64 -6.72
N ASP A 15 -13.43 2.49 -7.89
CA ASP A 15 -13.44 3.49 -8.96
C ASP A 15 -12.05 4.03 -9.36
N GLY A 16 -11.07 3.13 -9.52
CA GLY A 16 -9.69 3.50 -9.88
C GLY A 16 -8.88 4.18 -8.76
N VAL A 17 -9.41 4.18 -7.53
CA VAL A 17 -8.76 4.67 -6.32
C VAL A 17 -8.51 3.51 -5.34
N PHE A 18 -7.26 3.35 -4.92
CA PHE A 18 -6.87 2.46 -3.83
C PHE A 18 -6.81 3.27 -2.53
N TYR A 19 -7.80 3.07 -1.67
CA TYR A 19 -7.87 3.67 -0.34
C TYR A 19 -7.09 2.79 0.62
N LYS A 20 -5.97 3.31 1.12
CA LYS A 20 -5.08 2.61 2.06
C LYS A 20 -5.31 3.15 3.47
N LYS A 21 -5.94 2.34 4.32
CA LYS A 21 -5.98 2.57 5.76
C LYS A 21 -4.61 2.27 6.37
N LEU A 22 -4.19 3.13 7.29
CA LEU A 22 -3.04 2.87 8.16
C LEU A 22 -3.50 2.37 9.52
N SER A 23 -2.75 1.43 10.09
CA SER A 23 -2.92 0.92 11.45
C SER A 23 -2.84 2.02 12.51
N ARG A 24 -1.97 3.02 12.30
CA ARG A 24 -1.69 4.11 13.26
C ARG A 24 -1.62 5.50 12.60
N TYR A 25 -2.56 5.82 11.71
CA TYR A 25 -2.59 7.14 11.06
C TYR A 25 -2.43 8.30 12.09
N PRO A 26 -1.56 9.30 11.84
CA PRO A 26 -0.82 9.59 10.60
C PRO A 26 0.57 8.94 10.49
N GLU A 27 0.87 7.94 11.32
CA GLU A 27 2.10 7.14 11.21
C GLU A 27 1.92 6.01 10.21
N ILE A 28 2.97 5.76 9.43
CA ILE A 28 3.06 4.66 8.47
C ILE A 28 4.26 3.80 8.82
N THR A 29 4.06 2.49 8.87
CA THR A 29 5.08 1.49 9.16
C THR A 29 5.84 1.09 7.89
N ALA A 30 7.05 0.54 8.06
CA ALA A 30 7.83 0.01 6.94
C ALA A 30 7.07 -1.08 6.17
N TRP A 31 6.30 -1.92 6.89
CA TRP A 31 5.46 -2.94 6.27
C TRP A 31 4.35 -2.32 5.40
N GLU A 32 3.64 -1.32 5.90
CA GLU A 32 2.60 -0.63 5.13
C GLU A 32 3.20 0.07 3.90
N ILE A 33 4.37 0.71 4.03
CA ILE A 33 5.08 1.27 2.87
C ILE A 33 5.41 0.18 1.85
N GLN A 34 5.93 -0.97 2.31
CA GLN A 34 6.25 -2.09 1.43
C GLN A 34 5.02 -2.55 0.66
N THR A 35 3.86 -2.72 1.32
CA THR A 35 2.62 -3.12 0.62
C THR A 35 2.17 -2.11 -0.45
N VAL A 36 2.36 -0.80 -0.20
CA VAL A 36 2.07 0.25 -1.20
C VAL A 36 3.03 0.15 -2.38
N LEU A 37 4.33 -0.06 -2.14
CA LEU A 37 5.33 -0.20 -3.19
C LEU A 37 5.14 -1.51 -3.99
N ASP A 38 4.73 -2.59 -3.33
CA ASP A 38 4.36 -3.85 -3.98
C ASP A 38 3.17 -3.68 -4.91
N PHE A 39 2.14 -2.96 -4.45
CA PHE A 39 0.98 -2.62 -5.27
C PHE A 39 1.37 -1.79 -6.50
N ILE A 40 2.19 -0.75 -6.31
CA ILE A 40 2.69 0.08 -7.42
C ILE A 40 3.49 -0.75 -8.43
N ARG A 41 4.33 -1.67 -7.94
CA ARG A 41 5.09 -2.57 -8.80
C ARG A 41 4.17 -3.49 -9.58
N TYR A 42 3.20 -4.11 -8.92
CA TYR A 42 2.22 -4.97 -9.58
C TYR A 42 1.47 -4.22 -10.69
N GLU A 43 0.97 -3.01 -10.42
CA GLU A 43 0.28 -2.21 -11.43
C GLU A 43 1.20 -1.86 -12.61
N LYS A 44 2.46 -1.51 -12.33
CA LYS A 44 3.48 -1.24 -13.36
C LYS A 44 3.75 -2.47 -14.23
N ASP A 45 3.88 -3.65 -13.63
CA ASP A 45 4.10 -4.91 -14.34
C ASP A 45 2.88 -5.27 -15.22
N ASN A 46 1.71 -4.70 -14.93
CA ASN A 46 0.49 -4.78 -15.74
C ASN A 46 0.25 -3.55 -16.65
N GLY A 47 1.27 -2.72 -16.89
CA GLY A 47 1.21 -1.57 -17.79
C GLY A 47 0.43 -0.36 -17.26
N ARG A 48 0.09 -0.35 -15.96
CA ARG A 48 -0.67 0.73 -15.31
C ARG A 48 0.26 1.62 -14.48
N THR A 49 -0.10 2.90 -14.33
CA THR A 49 0.67 3.88 -13.55
C THR A 49 -0.11 4.30 -12.31
N CYS A 50 0.59 4.48 -11.19
CA CYS A 50 0.01 4.89 -9.91
C CYS A 50 0.49 6.29 -9.48
N THR A 51 -0.40 7.04 -8.85
CA THR A 51 -0.11 8.33 -8.20
C THR A 51 -0.47 8.23 -6.72
N ILE A 52 0.33 8.79 -5.82
CA ILE A 52 0.08 8.73 -4.37
C ILE A 52 -0.43 10.09 -3.89
N GLU A 53 -1.57 10.10 -3.20
CA GLU A 53 -2.13 11.24 -2.45
C GLU A 53 -2.12 10.89 -0.96
N ALA A 54 -1.31 11.60 -0.18
CA ALA A 54 -1.16 11.38 1.25
C ALA A 54 -0.60 12.63 1.92
N ASP A 55 -0.60 12.66 3.26
CA ASP A 55 0.10 13.69 4.00
C ASP A 55 1.59 13.72 3.66
N ARG A 56 2.19 14.90 3.66
CA ARG A 56 3.62 15.10 3.32
C ARG A 56 4.56 14.23 4.17
N LYS A 57 4.21 13.98 5.45
CA LYS A 57 4.97 13.09 6.34
C LYS A 57 5.02 11.65 5.79
N ILE A 58 3.90 11.16 5.26
CA ILE A 58 3.76 9.82 4.70
C ILE A 58 4.51 9.72 3.37
N ILE A 59 4.35 10.71 2.49
CA ILE A 59 5.09 10.79 1.21
C ILE A 59 6.60 10.73 1.47
N ASN A 60 7.11 11.58 2.38
CA ASN A 60 8.52 11.59 2.76
C ASN A 60 9.00 10.27 3.39
N ALA A 61 8.12 9.52 4.06
CA ALA A 61 8.47 8.21 4.61
C ALA A 61 8.59 7.16 3.49
N ILE A 62 7.66 7.16 2.53
CA ILE A 62 7.68 6.29 1.35
C ILE A 62 8.94 6.55 0.53
N ASP A 63 9.25 7.82 0.24
CA ASP A 63 10.40 8.18 -0.59
C ASP A 63 11.74 7.76 0.04
N ARG A 64 11.88 7.90 1.37
CA ARG A 64 13.06 7.43 2.10
C ARG A 64 13.19 5.91 2.06
N TYR A 65 12.09 5.19 2.19
CA TYR A 65 12.09 3.73 2.19
C TYR A 65 12.22 3.13 0.78
N ARG A 66 11.86 3.89 -0.27
CA ARG A 66 11.92 3.44 -1.67
C ARG A 66 13.31 2.91 -2.06
N GLN A 67 14.38 3.58 -1.62
CA GLN A 67 15.75 3.13 -1.89
C GLN A 67 16.02 1.73 -1.30
N THR A 68 15.58 1.48 -0.07
CA THR A 68 15.71 0.17 0.59
C THR A 68 14.88 -0.91 -0.13
N TYR A 69 13.67 -0.56 -0.54
CA TYR A 69 12.81 -1.46 -1.32
C TYR A 69 13.41 -1.81 -2.68
N ASP A 70 13.97 -0.84 -3.40
CA ASP A 70 14.59 -1.02 -4.72
C ASP A 70 15.88 -1.86 -4.65
N GLN A 71 16.57 -1.87 -3.50
CA GLN A 71 17.68 -2.78 -3.19
C GLN A 71 17.22 -4.23 -2.94
N GLY A 72 15.91 -4.50 -2.94
CA GLY A 72 15.34 -5.82 -2.71
C GLY A 72 15.21 -6.20 -1.23
N ILE A 73 15.48 -5.28 -0.30
CA ILE A 73 15.34 -5.53 1.13
C ILE A 73 13.85 -5.56 1.48
N ARG A 74 13.41 -6.67 2.08
CA ARG A 74 12.01 -6.89 2.48
C ARG A 74 11.89 -6.93 4.00
N VAL A 75 10.85 -6.27 4.51
CA VAL A 75 10.45 -6.37 5.91
C VAL A 75 9.44 -7.50 6.09
N SER A 76 9.58 -8.21 7.21
CA SER A 76 8.62 -9.22 7.62
C SER A 76 7.26 -8.59 7.94
N PRO A 77 6.15 -9.30 7.69
CA PRO A 77 4.83 -8.86 8.13
C PRO A 77 4.79 -8.69 9.66
N PRO A 78 3.97 -7.76 10.18
CA PRO A 78 3.72 -7.65 11.62
C PRO A 78 3.01 -8.90 12.14
N GLU A 79 3.16 -9.18 13.44
CA GLU A 79 2.53 -10.34 14.10
C GLU A 79 1.00 -10.36 13.96
N LYS A 80 0.40 -9.16 13.92
CA LYS A 80 -1.02 -8.96 13.68
C LYS A 80 -1.22 -8.07 12.47
N ILE A 81 -1.88 -8.62 11.45
CA ILE A 81 -2.23 -7.86 10.25
C ILE A 81 -3.67 -7.36 10.45
N GLU A 82 -3.82 -6.05 10.60
CA GLU A 82 -5.12 -5.38 10.81
C GLU A 82 -5.78 -4.94 9.49
N GLU A 83 -5.12 -5.24 8.37
CA GLU A 83 -5.63 -5.08 7.01
C GLU A 83 -6.17 -6.41 6.49
N CYS A 84 -7.06 -6.37 5.49
CA CYS A 84 -7.59 -7.59 4.90
C CYS A 84 -6.47 -8.40 4.23
N THR A 85 -6.06 -9.50 4.87
CA THR A 85 -5.23 -10.57 4.27
C THR A 85 -6.07 -11.63 3.56
N ALA A 86 -7.39 -11.51 3.67
CA ALA A 86 -8.33 -12.56 3.39
C ALA A 86 -8.92 -12.44 1.99
N CYS A 87 -8.20 -12.97 1.02
CA CYS A 87 -8.89 -13.86 0.08
C CYS A 87 -8.02 -15.05 -0.33
N PRO A 88 -8.09 -16.18 0.39
CA PRO A 88 -7.43 -17.41 -0.04
C PRO A 88 -7.96 -17.94 -1.38
N LYS A 89 -9.21 -17.58 -1.71
CA LYS A 89 -9.93 -18.05 -2.91
C LYS A 89 -9.66 -17.21 -4.16
N TYR A 90 -9.47 -15.90 -4.03
CA TYR A 90 -9.31 -14.94 -5.14
C TYR A 90 -8.04 -14.07 -5.06
N ARG A 91 -7.15 -14.30 -4.08
CA ARG A 91 -5.85 -13.60 -3.88
C ARG A 91 -5.92 -12.06 -3.82
N GLY A 92 -7.02 -11.51 -3.33
CA GLY A 92 -7.24 -10.08 -3.15
C GLY A 92 -8.59 -9.65 -3.70
N CYS A 93 -9.16 -8.57 -3.18
CA CYS A 93 -10.40 -7.96 -3.69
C CYS A 93 -10.13 -7.18 -4.99
N MET A 94 -9.49 -7.83 -5.96
CA MET A 94 -9.50 -7.40 -7.35
C MET A 94 -10.72 -8.10 -7.95
N THR A 95 -11.84 -7.37 -7.99
CA THR A 95 -13.05 -7.81 -8.69
C THR A 95 -12.74 -8.13 -10.16
N ASP A 96 -13.57 -8.99 -10.76
CA ASP A 96 -13.55 -9.35 -12.19
C ASP A 96 -13.31 -8.16 -13.13
#